data_AF-A0A7S1D4V4-F1
#
_entry.id   AF-A0A7S1D4V4-F1
#
_cell.length_a   1.000
_cell.length_b   1.000
_cell.length_c   1.000
_cell.angle_alpha   90.00
_cell.angle_beta   90.00
_cell.angle_gamma   90.00
#
_symmetry.space_group_name_H-M   'P 1'
#
loop_
_entity.id
_entity.type
_entity.pdbx_description
1 polymer ?
#
loop_
_entity_poly.entity_id
_entity_poly.type
_entity_poly.pdbx_seq_one_letter_code
_entity_poly.pdbx_strand_id
1 'polypeptide(L)'
;ADGTVVATGADDHDGPNGIMSGQVRIFAWNTQQWIQRGSSLEGNGVELEFGFAVALSSDGLVVAVGAYQQDGIETGINAGQVQIFKWDTVDWVQRGSGLNGEARGDHFGWSVSLSSD
;
A
#
# COMPACT_ATOMS: atom_id res chain seq x y z
N ALA A 1 -8.98 12.69 10.53
CA ALA A 1 -9.78 11.86 9.61
C ALA A 1 -11.25 12.06 9.94
N ASP A 2 -12.08 12.32 8.94
CA ASP A 2 -13.53 12.45 9.08
C ASP A 2 -14.27 11.09 8.99
N GLY A 3 -13.53 10.02 8.69
CA GLY A 3 -14.06 8.67 8.58
C GLY A 3 -14.79 8.38 7.28
N THR A 4 -14.65 9.21 6.24
CA THR A 4 -15.34 9.03 4.95
C THR A 4 -14.54 8.27 3.91
N VAL A 5 -13.26 7.98 4.18
CA VAL A 5 -12.37 7.20 3.32
C VAL A 5 -11.71 6.10 4.15
N VAL A 6 -11.67 4.88 3.63
CA VAL A 6 -11.03 3.72 4.24
C VAL A 6 -10.13 3.05 3.22
N ALA A 7 -8.89 2.76 3.61
CA ALA A 7 -7.99 1.90 2.85
C ALA A 7 -7.82 0.56 3.59
N THR A 8 -7.89 -0.55 2.86
CA THR A 8 -7.75 -1.89 3.41
C THR A 8 -6.79 -2.71 2.56
N GLY A 9 -5.89 -3.43 3.22
CA GLY A 9 -5.00 -4.40 2.61
C GLY A 9 -5.61 -5.79 2.54
N ALA A 10 -5.08 -6.58 1.61
CA ALA A 10 -5.24 -8.01 1.46
C ALA A 10 -3.89 -8.54 0.94
N ASP A 11 -2.96 -8.75 1.85
CA ASP A 11 -1.56 -9.13 1.62
C ASP A 11 -1.40 -10.51 0.98
N ASP A 12 -2.25 -11.47 1.33
CA ASP A 12 -2.33 -12.80 0.70
C ASP A 12 -3.09 -12.81 -0.66
N HIS A 13 -3.45 -11.66 -1.22
CA HIS A 13 -4.21 -11.62 -2.48
C HIS A 13 -3.38 -12.14 -3.66
N ASP A 14 -3.90 -13.15 -4.35
CA ASP A 14 -3.42 -13.59 -5.65
C ASP A 14 -3.89 -12.61 -6.74
N GLY A 15 -3.03 -11.66 -7.07
CA GLY A 15 -3.30 -10.60 -8.03
C GLY A 15 -2.80 -10.92 -9.44
N PRO A 16 -2.96 -9.98 -10.39
CA PRO A 16 -2.48 -10.14 -11.77
C PRO A 16 -0.95 -10.28 -11.88
N ASN A 17 -0.23 -9.92 -10.81
CA ASN A 17 1.24 -9.89 -10.78
C ASN A 17 1.87 -11.11 -10.07
N GLY A 18 1.07 -12.03 -9.54
CA GLY A 18 1.58 -13.24 -8.89
C GLY A 18 0.70 -13.77 -7.77
N ILE A 19 1.09 -14.94 -7.26
CA ILE A 19 0.53 -15.52 -6.04
C ILE A 19 0.99 -14.67 -4.85
N MET A 20 0.08 -14.37 -3.92
CA MET A 20 0.35 -13.54 -2.74
C MET A 20 1.08 -12.24 -3.10
N SER A 21 0.72 -11.65 -4.26
CA SER A 21 1.27 -10.36 -4.67
C SER A 21 0.76 -9.23 -3.79
N GLY A 22 -0.40 -9.44 -3.16
CA GLY A 22 -1.03 -8.50 -2.27
C GLY A 22 -1.77 -7.38 -3.00
N GLN A 23 -2.75 -6.81 -2.33
CA GLN A 23 -3.60 -5.75 -2.84
C GLN A 23 -3.97 -4.75 -1.75
N VAL A 24 -4.13 -3.48 -2.12
CA VAL A 24 -4.85 -2.48 -1.31
C VAL A 24 -6.02 -1.91 -2.09
N ARG A 25 -7.19 -1.85 -1.45
CA ARG A 25 -8.38 -1.18 -1.99
C ARG A 25 -8.77 -0.01 -1.11
N ILE A 26 -9.20 1.07 -1.75
CA ILE A 26 -9.66 2.27 -1.08
C ILE A 26 -11.13 2.48 -1.39
N PHE A 27 -11.92 2.78 -0.36
CA PHE A 27 -13.35 3.04 -0.46
C PHE A 27 -13.66 4.42 0.09
N ALA A 28 -14.65 5.08 -0.51
CA ALA A 28 -15.20 6.34 -0.04
C ALA A 28 -16.71 6.22 0.19
N TRP A 29 -17.20 6.86 1.24
CA TRP A 29 -18.62 6.91 1.58
C TRP A 29 -19.34 7.93 0.70
N ASN A 30 -20.32 7.50 -0.10
CA ASN A 30 -21.08 8.38 -0.99
C ASN A 30 -22.42 8.86 -0.39
N THR A 31 -22.52 8.93 0.94
CA THR A 31 -23.74 9.18 1.75
C THR A 31 -24.69 7.98 1.91
N GLN A 32 -24.58 6.95 1.09
CA GLN A 32 -25.47 5.77 1.14
C GLN A 32 -24.71 4.45 1.29
N GLN A 33 -23.53 4.36 0.70
CA GLN A 33 -22.74 3.14 0.64
C GLN A 33 -21.25 3.45 0.47
N TRP A 34 -20.43 2.46 0.78
CA TRP A 34 -19.00 2.48 0.46
C TRP A 34 -18.81 2.11 -1.01
N ILE A 35 -18.19 3.02 -1.78
CA ILE A 35 -17.84 2.80 -3.18
C ILE A 35 -16.33 2.76 -3.30
N GLN A 36 -15.80 1.81 -4.07
CA GLN A 36 -14.37 1.77 -4.34
C GLN A 36 -13.96 3.06 -5.07
N ARG A 37 -12.92 3.72 -4.56
CA ARG A 37 -12.39 4.98 -5.07
C ARG A 37 -11.11 4.68 -5.81
N GLY A 38 -11.18 4.70 -7.15
CA GLY A 38 -10.06 4.37 -8.03
C GLY A 38 -9.85 2.86 -8.21
N SER A 39 -8.79 2.54 -8.94
CA SER A 39 -8.31 1.19 -9.16
C SER A 39 -7.73 0.60 -7.87
N SER A 40 -7.66 -0.73 -7.80
CA SER A 40 -6.89 -1.41 -6.78
C SER A 40 -5.39 -1.07 -6.92
N LEU A 41 -4.70 -0.96 -5.80
CA LEU A 41 -3.24 -0.95 -5.76
C LEU A 41 -2.77 -2.41 -5.69
N GLU A 42 -1.97 -2.83 -6.65
CA GLU A 42 -1.47 -4.21 -6.75
C GLU A 42 0.03 -4.24 -6.42
N GLY A 43 0.47 -5.23 -5.64
CA GLY A 43 1.90 -5.48 -5.47
C GLY A 43 2.53 -6.02 -6.76
N ASN A 44 3.82 -5.78 -6.96
CA ASN A 44 4.52 -6.01 -8.23
C ASN A 44 5.46 -7.23 -8.20
N GLY A 45 4.93 -8.39 -7.83
CA GLY A 45 5.66 -9.66 -7.84
C GLY A 45 5.05 -10.71 -6.91
N VAL A 46 5.77 -11.82 -6.72
CA VAL A 46 5.30 -13.01 -5.99
C VAL A 46 5.72 -12.91 -4.52
N GLU A 47 4.81 -13.24 -3.60
CA GLU A 47 5.08 -13.37 -2.16
C GLU A 47 5.63 -12.08 -1.50
N LEU A 48 5.11 -10.91 -1.89
CA LEU A 48 5.66 -9.62 -1.42
C LEU A 48 4.87 -9.01 -0.25
N GLU A 49 3.73 -9.61 0.11
CA GLU A 49 2.86 -9.19 1.22
C GLU A 49 2.45 -7.70 1.12
N PHE A 50 2.24 -7.23 -0.11
CA PHE A 50 1.84 -5.85 -0.36
C PHE A 50 0.46 -5.57 0.23
N GLY A 51 0.36 -4.55 1.07
CA GLY A 51 -0.88 -4.27 1.79
C GLY A 51 -0.91 -4.83 3.20
N PHE A 52 0.16 -5.49 3.67
CA PHE A 52 0.26 -5.95 5.05
C PHE A 52 0.07 -4.81 6.06
N ALA A 53 0.67 -3.66 5.77
CA ALA A 53 0.49 -2.44 6.54
C ALA A 53 -0.04 -1.32 5.65
N VAL A 54 -1.07 -0.62 6.11
CA VAL A 54 -1.70 0.48 5.36
C VAL A 54 -1.91 1.68 6.28
N ALA A 55 -1.51 2.86 5.83
CA ALA A 55 -1.83 4.13 6.48
C ALA A 55 -2.46 5.09 5.48
N LEU A 56 -3.50 5.80 5.90
CA LEU A 56 -4.21 6.81 5.12
C LEU A 56 -4.01 8.17 5.80
N SER A 57 -3.73 9.21 5.02
CA SER A 57 -3.61 10.57 5.52
C SER A 57 -4.92 11.12 6.10
N SER A 58 -4.82 12.15 6.92
CA SER A 58 -5.96 12.76 7.62
C SER A 58 -7.05 13.28 6.67
N ASP A 59 -6.65 13.73 5.47
CA ASP A 59 -7.50 14.22 4.37
C ASP A 59 -7.97 13.13 3.40
N GLY A 60 -7.50 11.89 3.58
CA GLY A 60 -7.85 10.75 2.73
C GLY A 60 -7.30 10.82 1.30
N LEU A 61 -6.25 11.60 1.05
CA LEU A 61 -5.66 11.80 -0.29
C LEU A 61 -4.31 11.12 -0.49
N VAL A 62 -3.67 10.60 0.56
CA VAL A 62 -2.39 9.90 0.49
C VAL A 62 -2.49 8.57 1.23
N VAL A 63 -2.02 7.50 0.60
CA VAL A 63 -1.92 6.15 1.20
C VAL A 63 -0.46 5.74 1.21
N ALA A 64 0.01 5.20 2.33
CA ALA A 64 1.26 4.47 2.45
C ALA A 64 0.96 2.98 2.58
N VAL A 65 1.65 2.15 1.79
CA VAL A 65 1.47 0.70 1.77
C VAL A 65 2.80 0.02 2.03
N GLY A 66 2.84 -0.84 3.05
CA GLY A 66 3.98 -1.68 3.37
C GLY A 66 3.91 -3.04 2.68
N ALA A 67 5.09 -3.54 2.29
CA ALA A 67 5.35 -4.85 1.72
C ALA A 67 6.61 -5.41 2.40
N TYR A 68 6.45 -5.99 3.59
CA TYR A 68 7.58 -6.31 4.49
C TYR A 68 8.41 -7.52 4.03
N GLN A 69 7.88 -8.34 3.12
CA GLN A 69 8.62 -9.44 2.47
C GLN A 69 9.12 -9.06 1.08
N GLN A 70 9.04 -7.78 0.69
CA GLN A 70 9.61 -7.35 -0.58
C GLN A 70 11.12 -7.63 -0.61
N ASP A 71 11.54 -8.46 -1.56
CA ASP A 71 12.95 -8.67 -1.86
C ASP A 71 13.55 -7.42 -2.52
N GLY A 72 14.71 -7.00 -2.00
CA GLY A 72 15.47 -5.90 -2.56
C GLY A 72 16.54 -6.40 -3.53
N ILE A 73 16.65 -5.75 -4.69
CA ILE A 73 17.62 -6.11 -5.74
C ILE A 73 19.07 -6.12 -5.20
N GLU A 74 19.41 -5.13 -4.36
CA GLU A 74 20.75 -4.97 -3.78
C GLU A 74 20.80 -5.32 -2.28
N THR A 75 19.65 -5.28 -1.59
CA THR A 75 19.57 -5.38 -0.13
C THR A 75 19.20 -6.79 0.34
N GLY A 76 18.74 -7.66 -0.56
CA GLY A 76 18.52 -9.09 -0.33
C GLY A 76 17.10 -9.44 0.10
N ILE A 77 16.94 -10.69 0.54
CA ILE A 77 15.63 -11.29 0.84
C ILE A 77 14.96 -10.57 2.02
N ASN A 78 13.66 -10.30 1.90
CA ASN A 78 12.83 -9.68 2.95
C ASN A 78 13.40 -8.36 3.48
N ALA A 79 14.03 -7.56 2.62
CA ALA A 79 14.45 -6.22 3.00
C ALA A 79 13.23 -5.32 3.30
N GLY A 80 12.15 -5.54 2.55
CA GLY A 80 10.89 -4.82 2.69
C GLY A 80 10.86 -3.49 1.94
N GLN A 81 9.66 -2.97 1.71
CA GLN A 81 9.43 -1.71 1.02
C GLN A 81 8.16 -1.01 1.54
N VAL A 82 8.14 0.32 1.45
CA VAL A 82 6.93 1.14 1.53
C VAL A 82 6.71 1.90 0.24
N GLN A 83 5.49 1.83 -0.30
CA GLN A 83 5.07 2.62 -1.46
C GLN A 83 4.05 3.67 -1.04
N ILE A 84 4.19 4.88 -1.61
CA ILE A 84 3.29 6.00 -1.32
C ILE A 84 2.46 6.29 -2.56
N PHE A 85 1.15 6.41 -2.41
CA PHE A 85 0.21 6.73 -3.47
C PHE A 85 -0.56 8.00 -3.11
N LYS A 86 -0.84 8.83 -4.11
CA LYS A 86 -1.63 10.04 -3.99
C LYS A 86 -2.82 9.99 -4.93
N TRP A 87 -3.99 10.35 -4.42
CA TRP A 87 -5.19 10.51 -5.22
C TRP A 87 -5.05 11.70 -6.19
N ASP A 88 -5.27 11.46 -7.47
CA ASP A 88 -5.12 12.46 -8.53
C ASP A 88 -6.44 13.00 -9.10
N THR A 89 -7.56 12.73 -8.42
CA THR A 89 -8.97 12.96 -8.81
C THR A 89 -9.63 11.85 -9.63
N VAL A 90 -8.86 10.98 -10.29
CA VAL A 90 -9.37 9.87 -11.09
C VAL A 90 -8.92 8.53 -10.50
N ASP A 91 -7.66 8.42 -10.13
CA ASP A 91 -7.06 7.21 -9.61
C ASP A 91 -5.97 7.50 -8.55
N TRP A 92 -5.38 6.42 -8.02
CA TRP A 92 -4.24 6.46 -7.13
C TRP A 92 -2.95 6.35 -7.91
N VAL A 93 -2.11 7.37 -7.83
CA VAL A 93 -0.83 7.44 -8.55
C VAL A 93 0.31 7.37 -7.56
N GLN A 94 1.31 6.52 -7.84
CA GLN A 94 2.49 6.42 -7.00
C GLN A 94 3.23 7.77 -6.93
N ARG A 95 3.54 8.22 -5.72
CA ARG A 95 4.23 9.46 -5.44
C ARG A 95 5.70 9.19 -5.12
N GLY A 96 6.53 9.32 -6.16
CA GLY A 96 7.96 9.05 -6.06
C GLY A 96 8.29 7.56 -6.14
N SER A 97 9.54 7.21 -5.88
CA SER A 97 9.98 5.81 -5.80
C SER A 97 9.53 5.16 -4.48
N GLY A 98 9.55 3.83 -4.44
CA GLY A 98 9.42 3.11 -3.17
C GLY A 98 10.54 3.47 -2.19
N LEU A 99 10.23 3.39 -0.90
CA LEU A 99 11.17 3.49 0.21
C LEU A 99 11.59 2.08 0.58
N ASN A 100 12.87 1.74 0.41
CA ASN A 100 13.36 0.37 0.56
C ASN A 100 14.02 0.17 1.93
N GLY A 101 13.93 -1.06 2.46
CA GLY A 101 14.85 -1.50 3.50
C GLY A 101 16.27 -1.62 2.96
N GLU A 102 17.24 -1.46 3.84
CA GLU A 102 18.67 -1.30 3.49
C GLU A 102 19.46 -2.60 3.63
N ALA A 103 18.89 -3.60 4.32
CA ALA A 103 19.51 -4.89 4.54
C ALA A 103 18.50 -6.06 4.55
N ARG A 104 19.05 -7.25 4.37
CA ARG A 104 18.31 -8.52 4.40
C ARG A 104 17.61 -8.69 5.75
N GLY A 105 16.30 -8.93 5.71
CA GLY A 105 15.49 -9.18 6.91
C GLY A 105 15.16 -7.93 7.72
N ASP A 106 15.37 -6.73 7.17
CA ASP A 106 14.94 -5.48 7.80
C ASP A 106 13.42 -5.43 8.00
N HIS A 107 12.67 -6.14 7.13
CA HIS A 107 11.22 -6.13 7.13
C HIS A 107 10.65 -4.70 7.10
N PHE A 108 11.31 -3.83 6.33
CA PHE A 108 10.90 -2.43 6.21
C PHE A 108 9.46 -2.34 5.69
N GLY A 109 8.65 -1.49 6.32
CA GLY A 109 7.22 -1.41 6.02
C GLY A 109 6.34 -2.41 6.78
N TRP A 110 6.86 -3.18 7.73
CA TRP A 110 6.04 -3.98 8.66
C TRP A 110 4.97 -3.15 9.38
N SER A 111 5.29 -1.89 9.68
CA SER A 111 4.33 -0.90 10.18
C SER A 111 4.53 0.41 9.46
N VAL A 112 3.43 1.09 9.14
CA VAL A 112 3.44 2.43 8.52
C VAL A 112 2.48 3.36 9.26
N SER A 113 2.84 4.63 9.32
CA SER A 113 1.99 5.70 9.83
C SER A 113 2.24 6.97 9.02
N LEU A 114 1.19 7.76 8.82
CA LEU A 114 1.30 9.09 8.24
C LEU A 114 1.00 10.14 9.32
N SER A 115 1.74 11.24 9.30
CA SER A 115 1.40 12.42 10.09
C SER A 115 0.10 13.05 9.58
N SER A 116 -0.47 13.94 10.39
CA SER A 116 -1.71 14.62 10.04
C SER A 116 -1.54 15.85 9.15
N ASP A 117 -0.31 16.34 8.99
CA ASP A 117 0.08 17.60 8.35
C ASP A 117 0.77 17.44 6.98
#